data_AF-K9QIE5-F1
#
_entry.id   AF-K9QIE5-F1
#
_cell.length_a   1.000
_cell.length_b   1.000
_cell.length_c   1.000
_cell.angle_alpha   90.00
_cell.angle_beta   90.00
_cell.angle_gamma   90.00
#
_symmetry.space_group_name_H-M   'P 1'
#
loop_
_entity.id
_entity.type
_entity.pdbx_description
1 polymer ?
#
loop_
_entity_poly.entity_id
_entity_poly.type
_entity_poly.pdbx_seq_one_letter_code
_entity_poly.pdbx_strand_id
1 'polypeptide(L)'
;MPNKLSNISRGSMKKIEHSSQSSIFRPSPESAIIPLQPQQEKIISGWERLVAQAQTINQMAAELEAEILELKAIASAINSQRNYLSKNAKSRKSVCQYFTVSIPWVKQKSDECLILTTRKVDLFRAEREAASLAQKLRQQNKNKRLAAQRHKKNPEKADTETKVFFLGR
;
A
#
# COMPACT_ATOMS: atom_id res chain seq x y z
N MET A 1 -10.02 -13.55 42.59
CA MET A 1 -11.35 -13.27 42.02
C MET A 1 -11.61 -14.26 40.89
N PRO A 2 -12.57 -15.18 41.01
CA PRO A 2 -12.77 -16.28 40.08
C PRO A 2 -13.81 -15.91 39.02
N ASN A 3 -13.51 -16.05 37.73
CA ASN A 3 -14.51 -15.93 36.69
C ASN A 3 -14.81 -17.29 36.04
N LYS A 4 -16.10 -17.59 36.09
CA LYS A 4 -16.77 -18.87 35.91
C LYS A 4 -16.91 -19.22 34.43
N LEU A 5 -16.84 -20.53 34.17
CA LEU A 5 -17.21 -21.23 32.95
C LEU A 5 -18.67 -20.95 32.59
N SER A 6 -18.94 -20.62 31.33
CA SER A 6 -20.29 -20.63 30.76
C SER A 6 -20.47 -21.87 29.87
N ASN A 7 -21.47 -22.67 30.25
CA ASN A 7 -21.85 -23.90 29.57
C ASN A 7 -22.71 -23.60 28.33
N ILE A 8 -22.34 -24.17 27.18
CA ILE A 8 -23.14 -24.14 25.95
C ILE A 8 -24.13 -25.31 26.01
N SER A 9 -25.43 -24.98 26.07
CA SER A 9 -26.52 -25.94 26.10
C SER A 9 -26.72 -26.60 24.74
N ARG A 10 -26.78 -27.94 24.73
CA ARG A 10 -27.14 -28.78 23.58
C ARG A 10 -28.65 -28.67 23.30
N GLY A 11 -29.00 -28.13 22.13
CA GLY A 11 -30.37 -28.19 21.58
C GLY A 11 -30.65 -29.56 20.96
N SER A 12 -31.68 -30.23 21.48
CA SER A 12 -32.22 -31.51 21.01
C SER A 12 -32.91 -31.35 19.63
N MET A 13 -32.55 -32.20 18.66
CA MET A 13 -33.25 -32.31 17.38
C MET A 13 -34.54 -33.12 17.55
N LYS A 14 -35.70 -32.49 17.37
CA LYS A 14 -36.97 -33.21 17.21
C LYS A 14 -37.07 -33.72 15.77
N LYS A 15 -37.16 -35.05 15.61
CA LYS A 15 -37.55 -35.70 14.36
C LYS A 15 -38.98 -35.32 14.01
N ILE A 16 -39.23 -34.98 12.75
CA ILE A 16 -40.58 -34.86 12.19
C ILE A 16 -40.70 -35.88 11.06
N GLU A 17 -41.93 -36.41 10.95
CA GLU A 17 -42.56 -37.09 9.80
C GLU A 17 -42.39 -38.62 9.73
N HIS A 18 -43.43 -39.40 9.41
CA HIS A 18 -44.47 -39.13 8.41
C HIS A 18 -45.88 -39.54 8.84
N SER A 19 -46.83 -38.63 8.57
CA SER A 19 -48.24 -38.95 8.40
C SER A 19 -48.43 -39.56 7.00
N SER A 20 -49.12 -40.68 6.92
CA SER A 20 -49.61 -41.21 5.65
C SER A 20 -50.96 -41.86 5.89
N GLN A 21 -52.03 -41.13 5.61
CA GLN A 21 -53.23 -41.73 5.06
C GLN A 21 -54.01 -40.66 4.30
N SER A 22 -53.80 -40.69 3.00
CA SER A 22 -54.63 -40.08 1.97
C SER A 22 -56.05 -40.63 2.07
N SER A 23 -57.04 -39.74 2.17
CA SER A 23 -58.36 -40.03 1.59
C SER A 23 -58.71 -38.94 0.58
N ILE A 24 -58.98 -39.46 -0.60
CA ILE A 24 -59.26 -38.79 -1.86
C ILE A 24 -60.67 -38.25 -1.80
N PHE A 25 -60.85 -36.94 -1.99
CA PHE A 25 -62.10 -36.36 -2.47
C PHE A 25 -61.80 -35.44 -3.66
N ARG A 26 -62.49 -35.73 -4.76
CA ARG A 26 -62.46 -35.08 -6.08
C ARG A 26 -63.85 -34.46 -6.29
N PRO A 27 -64.03 -33.53 -7.24
CA PRO A 27 -63.58 -32.14 -7.28
C PRO A 27 -64.77 -31.16 -7.20
N SER A 28 -64.56 -29.93 -6.69
CA SER A 28 -65.50 -28.81 -6.88
C SER A 28 -65.03 -27.94 -8.05
N PRO A 29 -65.89 -27.50 -8.97
CA PRO A 29 -65.51 -26.77 -10.16
C PRO A 29 -65.44 -25.26 -9.88
N GLU A 30 -64.53 -24.80 -9.03
CA GLU A 30 -64.39 -23.37 -8.73
C GLU A 30 -63.04 -23.02 -8.09
N SER A 31 -61.94 -23.36 -8.76
CA SER A 31 -60.70 -22.60 -8.57
C SER A 31 -59.84 -22.65 -9.82
N ALA A 32 -59.96 -21.62 -10.65
CA ALA A 32 -58.92 -21.31 -11.61
C ALA A 32 -57.61 -21.10 -10.83
N ILE A 33 -56.58 -21.87 -11.18
CA ILE A 33 -55.24 -21.74 -10.61
C ILE A 33 -54.76 -20.31 -10.90
N ILE A 34 -54.71 -19.47 -9.86
CA ILE A 34 -54.14 -18.12 -9.94
C ILE A 34 -52.64 -18.29 -10.24
N PRO A 35 -52.08 -17.64 -11.28
CA PRO A 35 -50.65 -17.71 -11.55
C PRO A 35 -49.87 -17.25 -10.33
N LEU A 36 -48.86 -18.03 -9.92
CA LEU A 36 -47.89 -17.62 -8.91
C LEU A 36 -47.23 -16.31 -9.38
N GLN A 37 -47.66 -15.18 -8.81
CA GLN A 37 -46.93 -13.93 -9.01
C GLN A 37 -45.51 -14.12 -8.46
N PRO A 38 -44.46 -13.78 -9.21
CA PRO A 38 -43.11 -13.80 -8.68
C PRO A 38 -43.08 -12.87 -7.47
N GLN A 39 -42.76 -13.41 -6.30
CA GLN A 39 -42.47 -12.56 -5.16
C GLN A 39 -41.24 -11.73 -5.52
N GLN A 40 -41.46 -10.45 -5.82
CA GLN A 40 -40.40 -9.45 -5.90
C GLN A 40 -39.88 -9.21 -4.48
N GLU A 41 -39.29 -10.23 -3.86
CA GLU A 41 -38.59 -10.07 -2.61
C GLU A 41 -37.35 -9.21 -2.87
N LYS A 42 -37.41 -7.94 -2.43
CA LYS A 42 -36.39 -7.20 -1.65
C LYS A 42 -34.91 -7.26 -2.06
N ILE A 43 -34.52 -7.81 -3.22
CA ILE A 43 -33.13 -7.89 -3.69
C ILE A 43 -32.53 -6.48 -3.80
N ILE A 44 -33.34 -5.50 -4.19
CA ILE A 44 -32.97 -4.07 -4.26
C ILE A 44 -32.47 -3.57 -2.89
N SER A 45 -33.14 -3.93 -1.79
CA SER A 45 -32.76 -3.49 -0.43
C SER A 45 -31.45 -4.11 0.08
N GLY A 46 -31.11 -5.32 -0.37
CA GLY A 46 -29.86 -5.98 0.00
C GLY A 46 -28.63 -5.34 -0.66
N TRP A 47 -28.77 -4.99 -1.94
CA TRP A 47 -27.74 -4.28 -2.69
C TRP A 47 -27.54 -2.85 -2.19
N GLU A 48 -28.61 -2.12 -1.91
CA GLU A 48 -28.54 -0.78 -1.30
C GLU A 48 -27.80 -0.80 0.04
N ARG A 49 -28.10 -1.80 0.90
CA ARG A 49 -27.40 -1.98 2.17
C ARG A 49 -25.91 -2.28 1.98
N LEU A 50 -25.57 -3.11 1.00
CA LEU A 50 -24.18 -3.45 0.69
C LEU A 50 -23.42 -2.21 0.18
N VAL A 51 -24.04 -1.41 -0.68
CA VAL A 51 -23.45 -0.16 -1.20
C VAL A 51 -23.22 0.83 -0.07
N ALA A 52 -24.20 1.04 0.82
CA ALA A 52 -24.05 1.91 1.98
C ALA A 52 -22.90 1.44 2.88
N GLN A 53 -22.80 0.13 3.13
CA GLN A 53 -21.73 -0.43 3.96
C GLN A 53 -20.35 -0.32 3.30
N ALA A 54 -20.25 -0.50 1.98
CA ALA A 54 -19.02 -0.28 1.23
C ALA A 54 -18.56 1.19 1.28
N GLN A 55 -19.51 2.14 1.18
CA GLN A 55 -19.21 3.56 1.34
C GLN A 55 -18.70 3.88 2.73
N THR A 56 -19.32 3.33 3.79
CA THR A 56 -18.83 3.48 5.16
C THR A 56 -17.41 2.95 5.33
N ILE A 57 -17.11 1.76 4.78
CA ILE A 57 -15.76 1.17 4.84
C ILE A 57 -14.75 2.06 4.12
N ASN A 58 -15.08 2.57 2.93
CA ASN A 58 -14.19 3.44 2.18
C ASN A 58 -13.93 4.76 2.91
N GLN A 59 -14.93 5.32 3.57
CA GLN A 59 -14.80 6.53 4.37
C GLN A 59 -13.85 6.29 5.56
N MET A 60 -14.06 5.21 6.32
CA MET A 60 -13.16 4.85 7.43
C MET A 60 -11.73 4.55 6.95
N ALA A 61 -11.57 3.94 5.77
CA ALA A 61 -10.27 3.68 5.19
C ALA A 61 -9.53 4.98 4.82
N ALA A 62 -10.24 5.97 4.28
CA ALA A 62 -9.69 7.29 3.98
C ALA A 62 -9.25 8.03 5.26
N GLU A 63 -10.06 7.97 6.31
CA GLU A 63 -9.73 8.53 7.63
C GLU A 63 -8.49 7.85 8.23
N LEU A 64 -8.42 6.52 8.17
CA LEU A 64 -7.25 5.76 8.63
C LEU A 64 -5.97 6.12 7.85
N GLU A 65 -6.07 6.28 6.53
CA GLU A 65 -4.94 6.71 5.71
C GLU A 65 -4.44 8.10 6.13
N ALA A 66 -5.36 9.04 6.40
CA ALA A 66 -5.01 10.38 6.87
C ALA A 66 -4.28 10.33 8.23
N GLU A 67 -4.78 9.57 9.19
CA GLU A 67 -4.16 9.39 10.51
C GLU A 67 -2.76 8.74 10.42
N ILE A 68 -2.59 7.74 9.55
CA ILE A 68 -1.28 7.12 9.30
C ILE A 68 -0.29 8.14 8.71
N LEU A 69 -0.75 9.00 7.80
CA LEU A 69 0.08 10.06 7.22
C LEU A 69 0.48 11.09 8.27
N GLU A 70 -0.42 11.47 9.18
CA GLU A 70 -0.12 12.35 10.30
C GLU A 70 0.91 11.72 11.24
N LEU A 71 0.69 10.47 11.65
CA LEU A 71 1.65 9.72 12.47
C LEU A 71 3.03 9.66 11.82
N LYS A 72 3.09 9.43 10.50
CA LYS A 72 4.33 9.43 9.74
C LYS A 72 4.99 10.81 9.72
N ALA A 73 4.21 11.89 9.63
CA ALA A 73 4.71 13.25 9.69
C ALA A 73 5.30 13.55 11.08
N ILE A 74 4.61 13.19 12.16
CA ILE A 74 5.10 13.32 13.54
C ILE A 74 6.39 12.53 13.74
N ALA A 75 6.41 11.25 13.33
CA ALA A 75 7.60 10.41 13.43
C ALA A 75 8.78 10.99 12.64
N SER A 76 8.52 11.58 11.47
CA SER A 76 9.54 12.24 10.66
C SER A 76 10.05 13.51 11.33
N ALA A 77 9.17 14.31 11.95
CA ALA A 77 9.55 15.49 12.71
C ALA A 77 10.44 15.13 13.91
N ILE A 78 10.05 14.13 14.71
CA ILE A 78 10.85 13.62 15.83
C ILE A 78 12.21 13.11 15.35
N ASN A 79 12.24 12.32 14.27
CA ASN A 79 13.49 11.84 13.69
C ASN A 79 14.37 12.99 13.19
N SER A 80 13.79 14.04 12.61
CA SER A 80 14.53 15.21 12.17
C SER A 80 15.14 15.95 13.37
N GLN A 81 14.37 16.24 14.42
CA GLN A 81 14.85 16.88 15.65
C GLN A 81 15.95 16.06 16.33
N ARG A 82 15.78 14.74 16.45
CA ARG A 82 16.81 13.83 16.95
C ARG A 82 18.08 13.89 16.10
N ASN A 83 17.96 13.95 14.78
CA ASN A 83 19.10 14.11 13.88
C ASN A 83 19.77 15.50 14.02
N TYR A 84 19.02 16.56 14.28
CA TYR A 84 19.59 17.90 14.56
C TYR A 84 20.37 17.90 15.88
N LEU A 85 19.81 17.34 16.95
CA LEU A 85 20.48 17.20 18.24
C LEU A 85 21.70 16.27 18.14
N SER A 86 21.60 15.18 17.36
CA SER A 86 22.69 14.25 17.09
C SER A 86 23.76 14.81 16.14
N LYS A 87 23.46 15.79 15.29
CA LYS A 87 24.49 16.47 14.47
C LYS A 87 25.46 17.26 15.35
N ASN A 88 25.01 17.76 16.51
CA ASN A 88 25.87 18.38 17.52
C ASN A 88 26.56 17.33 18.41
N ALA A 89 25.99 16.13 18.55
CA ALA A 89 26.59 15.01 19.26
C ALA A 89 27.24 14.01 18.29
N LYS A 90 28.45 14.35 17.82
CA LYS A 90 29.37 13.50 17.04
C LYS A 90 28.81 13.06 15.68
N SER A 91 29.43 13.59 14.63
CA SER A 91 29.35 13.11 13.23
C SER A 91 29.09 11.61 13.21
N ARG A 92 27.99 11.18 12.57
CA ARG A 92 27.60 9.77 12.38
C ARG A 92 28.87 8.94 12.18
N LYS A 93 29.28 8.21 13.21
CA LYS A 93 30.49 7.39 13.16
C LYS A 93 30.30 6.45 11.98
N SER A 94 31.25 6.46 11.03
CA SER A 94 31.22 5.54 9.91
C SER A 94 31.11 4.13 10.49
N VAL A 95 29.98 3.46 10.26
CA VAL A 95 29.71 2.11 10.79
C VAL A 95 30.73 1.10 10.24
N CYS A 96 31.32 1.41 9.08
CA CYS A 96 32.39 0.63 8.47
C CYS A 96 33.51 1.56 8.02
N GLN A 97 34.76 1.17 8.28
CA GLN A 97 35.95 1.83 7.78
C GLN A 97 36.60 0.90 6.75
N TYR A 98 36.59 1.32 5.49
CA TYR A 98 37.14 0.54 4.39
C TYR A 98 38.62 0.84 4.24
N PHE A 99 39.45 -0.19 4.40
CA PHE A 99 40.90 -0.09 4.26
C PHE A 99 41.38 -0.67 2.93
N THR A 100 42.42 -0.06 2.37
CA THR A 100 43.17 -0.66 1.28
C THR A 100 43.90 -1.90 1.78
N VAL A 101 43.72 -3.03 1.11
CA VAL A 101 44.34 -4.31 1.48
C VAL A 101 45.51 -4.62 0.56
N SER A 102 46.57 -5.21 1.12
CA SER A 102 47.70 -5.72 0.34
C SER A 102 47.38 -7.15 -0.10
N ILE A 103 47.32 -7.39 -1.41
CA ILE A 103 47.10 -8.73 -1.96
C ILE A 103 48.37 -9.24 -2.65
N PRO A 104 48.67 -10.54 -2.57
CA PRO A 104 49.76 -11.14 -3.32
C PRO A 104 49.53 -10.96 -4.83
N TRP A 105 50.60 -10.64 -5.55
CA TRP A 105 50.63 -10.39 -6.98
C TRP A 105 51.91 -10.98 -7.56
N VAL A 106 51.77 -11.88 -8.53
CA VAL A 106 52.91 -12.45 -9.23
C VAL A 106 53.24 -11.56 -10.42
N LYS A 107 54.50 -11.14 -10.52
CA LYS A 107 55.03 -10.40 -11.67
C LYS A 107 56.12 -11.22 -12.33
N GLN A 108 56.06 -11.34 -13.65
CA GLN A 108 57.15 -11.92 -14.44
C GLN A 108 58.21 -10.84 -14.69
N LYS A 109 59.48 -11.19 -14.45
CA LYS A 109 60.64 -10.38 -14.81
C LYS A 109 61.02 -10.59 -16.28
N SER A 110 61.90 -9.73 -16.80
CA SER A 110 62.51 -9.88 -18.13
C SER A 110 63.22 -11.22 -18.31
N ASP A 111 63.73 -11.78 -17.22
CA ASP A 111 64.56 -12.98 -17.22
C ASP A 111 63.70 -14.26 -17.05
N GLU A 112 62.42 -14.19 -17.41
CA GLU A 112 61.38 -15.23 -17.28
C GLU A 112 61.07 -15.71 -15.85
N CYS A 113 61.83 -15.24 -14.84
CA CYS A 113 61.57 -15.53 -13.43
C CYS A 113 60.26 -14.90 -12.93
N LEU A 114 59.49 -15.67 -12.14
CA LEU A 114 58.30 -15.20 -11.45
C LEU A 114 58.65 -14.69 -10.05
N ILE A 115 58.19 -13.49 -9.70
CA ILE A 115 58.36 -12.94 -8.36
C ILE A 115 56.99 -12.73 -7.73
N LEU A 116 56.83 -13.31 -6.55
CA LEU A 116 55.71 -12.99 -5.66
C LEU A 116 55.96 -11.64 -5.00
N THR A 117 55.10 -10.68 -5.30
CA THR A 117 55.11 -9.33 -4.72
C THR A 117 53.76 -9.05 -4.07
N THR A 118 53.60 -7.88 -3.46
CA THR A 118 52.30 -7.42 -2.96
C THR A 118 51.87 -6.17 -3.71
N ARG A 119 50.58 -6.04 -3.95
CA ARG A 119 49.98 -4.79 -4.47
C ARG A 119 48.87 -4.34 -3.54
N LYS A 120 48.77 -3.03 -3.34
CA LYS A 120 47.67 -2.41 -2.60
C LYS A 120 46.45 -2.30 -3.50
N VAL A 121 45.34 -2.88 -3.08
CA VAL A 121 44.06 -2.82 -3.78
C VAL A 121 42.98 -2.34 -2.83
N ASP A 122 42.19 -1.39 -3.29
CA ASP A 122 40.98 -0.99 -2.61
C ASP A 122 39.81 -1.80 -3.17
N LEU A 123 39.40 -2.81 -2.41
CA LEU A 123 38.32 -3.72 -2.82
C LEU A 123 36.96 -3.03 -2.91
N PHE A 124 36.79 -1.90 -2.22
CA PHE A 124 35.51 -1.21 -2.07
C PHE A 124 35.43 0.07 -2.91
N ARG A 125 36.44 0.34 -3.72
CA ARG A 125 36.43 1.48 -4.64
C ARG A 125 35.20 1.46 -5.53
N ALA A 126 34.89 0.33 -6.15
CA ALA A 126 33.74 0.17 -7.02
C ALA A 126 32.41 0.37 -6.27
N GLU A 127 32.30 -0.13 -5.03
CA GLU A 127 31.12 0.06 -4.19
C GLU A 127 30.89 1.54 -3.86
N ARG A 128 31.95 2.26 -3.47
CA ARG A 128 31.84 3.70 -3.15
C ARG A 128 31.50 4.53 -4.38
N GLU A 129 32.09 4.22 -5.53
CA GLU A 129 31.78 4.88 -6.79
C GLU A 129 30.32 4.63 -7.21
N ALA A 130 29.85 3.38 -7.10
CA ALA A 130 28.46 3.02 -7.35
C ALA A 130 27.48 3.70 -6.40
N ALA A 131 27.80 3.79 -5.10
CA ALA A 131 26.98 4.48 -4.11
C ALA A 131 26.85 5.98 -4.42
N SER A 132 27.97 6.63 -4.76
CA SER A 132 27.99 8.05 -5.17
C SER A 132 27.14 8.28 -6.41
N LEU A 133 27.27 7.42 -7.42
CA LEU A 133 26.48 7.49 -8.64
C LEU A 133 24.98 7.30 -8.36
N ALA A 134 24.62 6.29 -7.57
CA ALA A 134 23.23 6.03 -7.20
C ALA A 134 22.61 7.22 -6.46
N GLN A 135 23.36 7.87 -5.56
CA GLN A 135 22.89 9.07 -4.88
C GLN A 135 22.64 10.23 -5.84
N LYS A 136 23.55 10.46 -6.80
CA LYS A 136 23.39 11.48 -7.84
C LYS A 136 22.14 11.23 -8.68
N LEU A 137 21.91 9.98 -9.10
CA LEU A 137 20.72 9.59 -9.87
C LEU A 137 19.43 9.81 -9.07
N ARG A 138 19.40 9.44 -7.78
CA ARG A 138 18.25 9.69 -6.90
C ARG A 138 17.93 11.18 -6.80
N GLN A 139 18.94 12.03 -6.64
CA GLN A 139 18.75 13.48 -6.59
C GLN A 139 18.24 14.05 -7.92
N GLN A 140 18.83 13.61 -9.05
CA GLN A 140 18.37 14.02 -10.37
C GLN A 140 16.91 13.62 -10.61
N ASN A 141 16.53 12.39 -10.27
CA ASN A 141 15.15 11.93 -10.40
C ASN A 141 14.18 12.68 -9.49
N LYS A 142 14.60 13.00 -8.25
CA LYS A 142 13.80 13.85 -7.35
C LYS A 142 13.55 15.23 -7.98
N ASN A 143 14.58 15.86 -8.52
CA ASN A 143 14.48 17.19 -9.14
C ASN A 143 13.60 17.16 -10.40
N LYS A 144 13.74 16.13 -11.25
CA LYS A 144 12.88 15.94 -12.42
C LYS A 144 11.41 15.77 -12.04
N ARG A 145 11.11 14.98 -11.00
CA ARG A 145 9.74 14.78 -10.50
C ARG A 145 9.15 16.09 -9.97
N LEU A 146 9.91 16.87 -9.21
CA LEU A 146 9.46 18.16 -8.70
C LEU A 146 9.21 19.17 -9.82
N ALA A 147 10.08 19.21 -10.84
CA ALA A 147 9.87 20.06 -12.02
C ALA A 147 8.61 19.66 -12.80
N ALA A 148 8.41 18.36 -13.05
CA ALA A 148 7.21 17.87 -13.72
C ALA A 148 5.91 18.18 -12.95
N GLN A 149 5.94 18.16 -11.62
CA GLN A 149 4.80 18.55 -10.79
C GLN A 149 4.46 20.04 -10.89
N ARG A 150 5.46 20.92 -11.10
CA ARG A 150 5.21 22.36 -11.30
C ARG A 150 4.50 22.65 -12.62
N HIS A 151 4.82 21.93 -13.68
CA HIS A 151 4.18 22.10 -14.99
C HIS A 151 2.73 21.59 -15.03
N LYS A 152 2.35 20.63 -14.18
CA LYS A 152 0.97 20.13 -14.11
C LYS A 152 0.01 21.02 -13.31
N LYS A 153 0.51 22.04 -12.60
CA LYS A 153 -0.31 22.86 -11.69
C LYS A 153 -0.86 24.16 -12.32
N ASN A 154 -0.68 24.37 -13.63
CA ASN A 154 -1.17 25.55 -14.37
C ASN A 154 -1.94 25.23 -15.68
N PRO A 155 -2.99 24.38 -15.69
CA PRO A 155 -3.90 24.36 -16.84
C PRO A 155 -5.08 25.35 -16.73
N GLU A 156 -5.35 25.94 -15.55
CA GLU A 156 -6.63 26.61 -15.29
C GLU A 156 -6.65 28.15 -15.45
N LYS A 157 -5.65 28.75 -16.13
CA LYS A 157 -5.59 30.21 -16.34
C LYS A 157 -5.33 30.64 -17.79
N ALA A 158 -5.44 29.74 -18.77
CA ALA A 158 -5.21 30.10 -20.18
C ALA A 158 -6.50 30.40 -20.97
N ASP A 159 -7.68 30.06 -20.46
CA ASP A 159 -8.93 30.11 -21.26
C ASP A 159 -9.82 31.35 -21.02
N THR A 160 -9.41 32.30 -20.16
CA THR A 160 -10.25 33.47 -19.84
C THR A 160 -9.87 34.76 -20.58
N GLU A 161 -8.80 34.82 -21.38
CA GLU A 161 -8.42 36.08 -22.06
C GLU A 161 -8.87 36.21 -23.53
N THR A 162 -9.35 35.14 -24.18
CA THR A 162 -9.68 35.21 -25.62
C THR A 162 -11.14 35.59 -25.94
N LYS A 163 -11.99 35.86 -24.94
CA LYS A 163 -13.44 36.11 -25.15
C LYS A 163 -13.90 37.56 -25.04
N VAL A 164 -13.02 38.54 -24.80
CA VAL A 164 -13.44 39.95 -24.59
C VAL A 164 -13.43 40.81 -25.86
N PHE A 165 -12.98 40.29 -27.02
CA PHE A 165 -12.81 41.11 -28.23
C PHE A 165 -13.95 41.12 -29.26
N PHE A 166 -15.08 40.43 -29.03
CA PHE A 166 -16.19 40.42 -29.99
C PHE A 166 -17.54 40.68 -29.31
N LEU A 167 -17.77 41.93 -28.92
CA LEU A 167 -19.11 42.52 -28.74
C LEU A 167 -18.94 44.05 -28.71
N GLY A 168 -18.97 44.66 -29.89
CA GLY A 168 -18.82 46.11 -30.01
C GLY A 168 -18.62 46.62 -31.42
N ARG A 169 -19.59 46.36 -32.32
CA ARG A 169 -20.03 47.28 -33.38
C ARG A 169 -21.28 46.76 -34.05
#